data_AF-A0A8J4XCU6-F1
#
_entry.id   AF-A0A8J4XCU6-F1
#
_cell.length_a   1.000
_cell.length_b   1.000
_cell.length_c   1.000
_cell.angle_alpha   90.00
_cell.angle_beta   90.00
_cell.angle_gamma   90.00
#
_symmetry.space_group_name_H-M   'P 1'
#
loop_
_entity.id
_entity.type
_entity.pdbx_description
1 polymer ?
#
loop_
_entity_poly.entity_id
_entity_poly.type
_entity_poly.pdbx_seq_one_letter_code
_entity_poly.pdbx_strand_id
1 'polypeptide(L)'
;AKLVQDLGVSNQMCVLNYMAMFMELRAPRSSESVRVTDTSFSGVQARVFESTSPGPRRLKRGVVYFHGGGWALGSARMRSYDRLCRTMCEELDAVVISVEYRLAPEVYFPGQYEDAIQACRTILTDEVLARFSVDPGRLAVSGDSAGGNLAAAVAQE
;
A
#
# COMPACT_ATOMS: atom_id res chain seq x y z
N ALA A 1 -30.79 11.25 15.31
CA ALA A 1 -29.67 10.87 16.20
C ALA A 1 -28.97 9.61 15.71
N LYS A 2 -29.67 8.46 15.61
CA LYS A 2 -29.09 7.18 15.16
C LYS A 2 -28.46 7.23 13.75
N LEU A 3 -29.14 7.84 12.77
CA LEU A 3 -28.61 8.02 11.41
C LEU A 3 -27.27 8.78 11.35
N VAL A 4 -27.07 9.76 12.23
CA VAL A 4 -25.82 10.57 12.29
C VAL A 4 -24.67 9.75 12.87
N GLN A 5 -24.99 8.85 13.80
CA GLN A 5 -24.04 7.92 14.41
C GLN A 5 -23.70 6.76 13.47
N ASP A 6 -24.70 6.24 12.76
CA ASP A 6 -24.55 5.15 11.78
C ASP A 6 -23.80 5.61 10.51
N LEU A 7 -23.92 6.88 10.14
CA LEU A 7 -23.13 7.50 9.06
C LEU A 7 -21.70 7.89 9.50
N GLY A 8 -21.31 7.63 10.76
CA GLY A 8 -19.99 7.99 11.29
C GLY A 8 -19.74 9.49 11.45
N VAL A 9 -20.75 10.35 11.20
CA VAL A 9 -20.63 11.82 11.26
C VAL A 9 -20.42 12.31 12.71
N SER A 10 -20.73 11.46 13.70
CA SER A 10 -20.45 11.75 15.11
C SER A 10 -19.00 11.49 15.54
N ASN A 11 -18.18 10.82 14.72
CA ASN A 11 -16.77 10.56 15.02
C ASN A 11 -15.90 11.51 14.19
N GLN A 12 -15.19 12.42 14.86
CA GLN A 12 -14.33 13.42 14.24
C GLN A 12 -13.29 12.79 13.31
N MET A 13 -12.79 11.59 13.63
CA MET A 13 -11.83 10.88 12.79
C MET A 13 -12.49 10.30 11.53
N CYS A 14 -13.70 9.74 11.62
CA CYS A 14 -14.41 9.25 10.43
C CYS A 14 -14.75 10.40 9.48
N VAL A 15 -15.16 11.56 10.00
CA VAL A 15 -15.43 12.76 9.18
C VAL A 15 -14.17 13.29 8.53
N LEU A 16 -13.07 13.41 9.29
CA LEU A 16 -11.78 13.84 8.74
C LEU A 16 -11.28 12.87 7.67
N ASN A 17 -11.39 11.56 7.92
CA ASN A 17 -11.00 10.54 6.96
C ASN A 17 -11.86 10.63 5.70
N TYR A 18 -13.19 10.74 5.83
CA TYR A 18 -14.08 10.90 4.69
C TYR A 18 -13.76 12.16 3.86
N MET A 19 -13.52 13.30 4.52
CA MET A 19 -13.16 14.54 3.84
C MET A 19 -11.79 14.47 3.15
N ALA A 20 -10.79 13.84 3.79
CA ALA A 20 -9.47 13.65 3.21
C ALA A 20 -9.49 12.64 2.05
N MET A 21 -10.26 11.55 2.16
CA MET A 21 -10.27 10.45 1.20
C MET A 21 -11.16 10.68 -0.01
N PHE A 22 -12.35 11.27 0.16
CA PHE A 22 -13.38 11.30 -0.89
C PHE A 22 -12.90 11.96 -2.19
N MET A 23 -12.02 12.95 -2.10
CA MET A 23 -11.41 13.59 -3.27
C MET A 23 -10.12 12.93 -3.74
N GLU A 24 -9.47 12.11 -2.92
CA GLU A 24 -8.16 11.50 -3.20
C GLU A 24 -8.29 10.10 -3.81
N LEU A 25 -9.33 9.33 -3.48
CA LEU A 25 -9.47 7.93 -3.92
C LEU A 25 -9.54 7.80 -5.45
N ARG A 26 -8.76 6.87 -5.99
CA ARG A 26 -8.77 6.54 -7.42
C ARG A 26 -8.87 5.05 -7.68
N ALA A 27 -9.57 4.70 -8.76
CA ALA A 27 -9.50 3.37 -9.36
C ALA A 27 -8.08 3.12 -9.94
N PRO A 28 -7.61 1.87 -9.98
CA PRO A 28 -6.33 1.55 -10.58
C PRO A 28 -6.39 1.87 -12.08
N ARG A 29 -5.39 2.61 -12.57
CA ARG A 29 -5.31 3.00 -13.99
C ARG A 29 -3.92 2.76 -14.52
N SER A 30 -3.78 1.88 -15.51
CA SER A 30 -2.49 1.66 -16.15
C SER A 30 -2.13 2.80 -17.10
N SER A 31 -0.83 3.04 -17.29
CA SER A 31 -0.23 3.89 -18.33
C SER A 31 0.63 3.04 -19.25
N GLU A 32 1.27 3.65 -20.25
CA GLU A 32 2.24 2.97 -21.12
C GLU A 32 3.48 2.48 -20.36
N SER A 33 3.86 3.18 -19.28
CA SER A 33 5.05 2.96 -18.46
C SER A 33 4.81 2.16 -17.17
N VAL A 34 3.56 2.12 -16.67
CA VAL A 34 3.23 1.45 -15.41
C VAL A 34 1.88 0.75 -15.52
N ARG A 35 1.90 -0.57 -15.30
CA ARG A 35 0.68 -1.34 -15.05
C ARG A 35 0.28 -1.21 -13.58
N VAL A 36 -0.99 -0.92 -13.33
CA VAL A 36 -1.52 -0.77 -11.97
C VAL A 36 -2.68 -1.72 -11.76
N THR A 37 -2.61 -2.52 -10.71
CA THR A 37 -3.66 -3.49 -10.33
C THR A 37 -3.95 -3.42 -8.84
N ASP A 38 -5.21 -3.63 -8.47
CA ASP A 38 -5.60 -3.82 -7.07
C ASP A 38 -5.71 -5.35 -6.83
N THR A 39 -5.10 -5.84 -5.75
CA THR A 39 -5.10 -7.27 -5.37
C THR A 39 -5.02 -7.41 -3.84
N SER A 40 -4.84 -8.63 -3.35
CA SER A 40 -4.65 -8.87 -1.92
C SER A 40 -3.61 -9.95 -1.64
N PHE A 41 -2.98 -9.84 -0.47
CA PHE A 41 -1.95 -10.74 0.03
C PHE A 41 -2.44 -11.31 1.36
N SER A 42 -2.90 -12.56 1.34
CA SER A 42 -3.57 -13.21 2.48
C SER A 42 -4.71 -12.36 3.07
N GLY A 43 -5.52 -11.73 2.23
CA GLY A 43 -6.66 -10.90 2.67
C GLY A 43 -6.30 -9.45 3.02
N VAL A 44 -5.02 -9.07 3.06
CA VAL A 44 -4.61 -7.67 3.17
C VAL A 44 -4.63 -7.06 1.77
N GLN A 45 -5.46 -6.04 1.57
CA GLN A 45 -5.61 -5.38 0.28
C GLN A 45 -4.33 -4.61 -0.09
N ALA A 46 -4.05 -4.47 -1.37
CA ALA A 46 -2.89 -3.72 -1.86
C ALA A 46 -3.12 -3.22 -3.29
N ARG A 47 -2.39 -2.16 -3.64
CA ARG A 47 -2.22 -1.70 -5.02
C ARG A 47 -0.81 -2.01 -5.49
N VAL A 48 -0.70 -2.71 -6.62
CA VAL A 48 0.57 -3.10 -7.23
C VAL A 48 0.82 -2.24 -8.46
N PHE A 49 2.05 -1.71 -8.56
CA PHE A 49 2.57 -0.93 -9.66
C PHE A 49 3.73 -1.71 -10.28
N GLU A 50 3.59 -2.09 -11.54
CA GLU A 50 4.62 -2.84 -12.28
C GLU A 50 5.14 -1.96 -13.42
N SER A 51 6.44 -1.69 -13.44
CA SER A 51 7.07 -0.98 -14.56
C SER A 51 6.92 -1.81 -15.84
N THR A 52 6.42 -1.21 -16.91
CA THR A 52 6.31 -1.84 -18.25
C THR A 52 7.43 -1.40 -19.18
N SER A 53 8.43 -0.66 -18.68
CA SER A 53 9.56 -0.17 -19.47
C SER A 53 10.24 -1.30 -20.25
N PRO A 54 10.47 -1.13 -21.56
CA PRO A 54 11.14 -2.13 -22.39
C PRO A 54 12.58 -2.30 -21.90
N GLY A 55 12.90 -3.53 -21.50
CA GLY A 55 14.23 -3.91 -21.04
C GLY A 55 14.41 -5.42 -21.14
N PRO A 56 15.64 -5.94 -20.91
CA PRO A 56 15.87 -7.37 -20.84
C PRO A 56 14.89 -8.00 -19.84
N ARG A 57 14.34 -9.19 -20.13
CA ARG A 57 13.57 -9.97 -19.14
C ARG A 57 14.50 -10.34 -17.99
N ARG A 58 14.59 -9.46 -16.99
CA ARG A 58 15.30 -9.63 -15.74
C ARG A 58 14.29 -9.52 -14.61
N LEU A 59 14.58 -10.21 -13.51
CA LEU A 59 13.85 -9.99 -12.27
C LEU A 59 14.02 -8.52 -11.84
N LYS A 60 12.91 -7.92 -11.38
CA LYS A 60 12.83 -6.52 -10.96
C LYS A 60 13.13 -6.37 -9.48
N ARG A 61 13.48 -5.16 -9.05
CA ARG A 61 13.47 -4.82 -7.63
C ARG A 61 12.03 -4.85 -7.11
N GLY A 62 11.83 -5.18 -5.84
CA GLY A 62 10.53 -5.05 -5.20
C GLY A 62 10.56 -4.03 -4.07
N VAL A 63 9.52 -3.23 -3.95
CA VAL A 63 9.32 -2.30 -2.83
C VAL A 63 7.95 -2.53 -2.23
N VAL A 64 7.88 -2.87 -0.94
CA VAL A 64 6.62 -2.83 -0.18
C VAL A 64 6.49 -1.47 0.46
N TYR A 65 5.41 -0.75 0.17
CA TYR A 65 5.17 0.61 0.64
C TYR A 65 3.99 0.66 1.62
N PHE A 66 4.19 1.35 2.74
CA PHE A 66 3.14 1.64 3.73
C PHE A 66 2.87 3.15 3.75
N HIS A 67 1.63 3.53 3.48
CA HIS A 67 1.24 4.94 3.51
C HIS A 67 1.22 5.52 4.93
N GLY A 68 1.42 6.83 5.07
CA GLY A 68 1.25 7.58 6.30
C GLY A 68 -0.22 7.83 6.67
N GLY A 69 -0.43 8.71 7.66
CA GLY A 69 -1.77 9.10 8.12
C GLY A 69 -2.11 8.67 9.56
N GLY A 70 -1.10 8.52 10.42
CA GLY A 70 -1.31 8.30 11.86
C GLY A 70 -2.08 7.01 12.21
N TRP A 71 -2.03 6.01 11.32
CA TRP A 71 -2.80 4.75 11.40
C TRP A 71 -4.33 4.92 11.44
N ALA A 72 -4.83 6.11 11.11
CA ALA A 72 -6.25 6.45 11.13
C ALA A 72 -6.73 7.13 9.84
N LEU A 73 -5.80 7.53 8.98
CA LEU A 73 -6.04 8.22 7.73
C LEU A 73 -5.17 7.60 6.63
N GLY A 74 -5.56 7.85 5.38
CA GLY A 74 -4.78 7.43 4.23
C GLY A 74 -5.35 6.20 3.53
N SER A 75 -4.80 5.89 2.36
CA SER A 75 -5.08 4.67 1.61
C SER A 75 -4.03 4.50 0.52
N ALA A 76 -3.69 3.26 0.20
CA ALA A 76 -2.89 2.91 -0.97
C ALA A 76 -3.52 3.39 -2.29
N ARG A 77 -4.82 3.73 -2.26
CA ARG A 77 -5.61 4.19 -3.40
C ARG A 77 -5.74 5.71 -3.50
N MET A 78 -5.19 6.45 -2.54
CA MET A 78 -5.14 7.92 -2.62
C MET A 78 -4.26 8.37 -3.78
N ARG A 79 -4.69 9.41 -4.50
CA ARG A 79 -3.99 10.00 -5.64
C ARG A 79 -2.56 10.41 -5.30
N SER A 80 -2.34 10.97 -4.12
CA SER A 80 -1.01 11.37 -3.65
C SER A 80 -0.06 10.16 -3.56
N TYR A 81 -0.47 9.09 -2.87
CA TYR A 81 0.31 7.85 -2.78
C TYR A 81 0.39 7.08 -4.10
N ASP A 82 -0.65 7.10 -4.94
CA ASP A 82 -0.62 6.53 -6.29
C ASP A 82 0.44 7.20 -7.17
N ARG A 83 0.54 8.53 -7.14
CA ARG A 83 1.59 9.27 -7.83
C ARG A 83 2.98 8.91 -7.31
N LEU A 84 3.15 8.90 -5.98
CA LEU A 84 4.42 8.54 -5.36
C LEU A 84 4.88 7.14 -5.75
N CYS A 85 3.99 6.15 -5.68
CA CYS A 85 4.31 4.76 -6.03
C CYS A 85 4.60 4.58 -7.52
N ARG A 86 3.93 5.34 -8.40
CA ARG A 86 4.27 5.36 -9.84
C ARG A 86 5.66 5.91 -10.09
N THR A 87 5.98 7.08 -9.53
CA THR A 87 7.31 7.68 -9.68
C THR A 87 8.38 6.73 -9.18
N MET A 88 8.18 6.11 -8.01
CA MET A 88 9.08 5.11 -7.46
C MET A 88 9.23 3.87 -8.37
N CYS A 89 8.12 3.37 -8.92
CA CYS A 89 8.10 2.24 -9.85
C CYS A 89 8.91 2.52 -11.12
N GLU A 90 8.74 3.71 -11.71
CA GLU A 90 9.40 4.14 -12.93
C GLU A 90 10.89 4.41 -12.70
N GLU A 91 11.25 5.19 -11.69
CA GLU A 91 12.62 5.61 -11.42
C GLU A 91 13.51 4.45 -10.95
N LEU A 92 12.95 3.49 -10.21
CA LEU A 92 13.72 2.35 -9.69
C LEU A 92 13.69 1.12 -10.62
N ASP A 93 12.89 1.14 -11.68
CA ASP A 93 12.50 -0.04 -12.48
C ASP A 93 12.11 -1.20 -11.57
N ALA A 94 11.10 -0.96 -10.73
CA ALA A 94 10.69 -1.84 -9.66
C ALA A 94 9.22 -2.29 -9.81
N VAL A 95 8.85 -3.30 -9.02
CA VAL A 95 7.47 -3.57 -8.64
C VAL A 95 7.24 -2.93 -7.28
N VAL A 96 6.29 -2.01 -7.19
CA VAL A 96 5.90 -1.37 -5.93
C VAL A 96 4.56 -1.92 -5.47
N ILE A 97 4.49 -2.40 -4.24
CA ILE A 97 3.30 -2.96 -3.62
C ILE A 97 2.90 -2.05 -2.46
N SER A 98 1.91 -1.20 -2.70
CA SER A 98 1.36 -0.27 -1.71
C SER A 98 0.28 -0.97 -0.89
N VAL A 99 0.53 -1.21 0.39
CA VAL A 99 -0.31 -2.01 1.27
C VAL A 99 -1.43 -1.15 1.86
N GLU A 100 -2.67 -1.65 1.78
CA GLU A 100 -3.86 -1.07 2.38
C GLU A 100 -4.10 -1.75 3.74
N TYR A 101 -3.32 -1.36 4.74
CA TYR A 101 -3.48 -1.84 6.11
C TYR A 101 -4.73 -1.21 6.75
N ARG A 102 -5.37 -1.92 7.68
CA ARG A 102 -6.61 -1.44 8.32
C ARG A 102 -6.36 -0.19 9.16
N LEU A 103 -7.35 0.67 9.35
CA LEU A 103 -7.17 1.94 10.06
C LEU A 103 -8.05 2.00 11.32
N ALA A 104 -7.67 2.88 12.24
CA ALA A 104 -8.54 3.32 13.31
C ALA A 104 -9.68 4.17 12.72
N PRO A 105 -10.88 4.16 13.33
CA PRO A 105 -11.22 3.52 14.60
C PRO A 105 -11.58 2.02 14.54
N GLU A 106 -11.65 1.40 13.36
CA GLU A 106 -12.05 0.00 13.20
C GLU A 106 -10.99 -0.98 13.70
N VAL A 107 -9.71 -0.62 13.55
CA VAL A 107 -8.57 -1.40 14.02
C VAL A 107 -7.59 -0.51 14.79
N TYR A 108 -7.15 -0.99 15.95
CA TYR A 108 -6.11 -0.35 16.75
C TYR A 108 -4.84 -1.21 16.77
N PHE A 109 -3.73 -0.62 17.21
CA PHE A 109 -2.50 -1.36 17.44
C PHE A 109 -2.77 -2.60 18.32
N PRO A 110 -2.25 -3.79 17.98
CA PRO A 110 -1.24 -4.06 16.94
C PRO A 110 -1.78 -4.38 15.53
N GLY A 111 -3.07 -4.25 15.25
CA GLY A 111 -3.66 -4.78 14.01
C GLY A 111 -3.10 -4.20 12.71
N GLN A 112 -2.71 -2.92 12.68
CA GLN A 112 -2.02 -2.31 11.53
C GLN A 112 -0.65 -2.95 11.25
N TYR A 113 0.08 -3.25 12.33
CA TYR A 113 1.37 -3.90 12.26
C TYR A 113 1.22 -5.37 11.85
N GLU A 114 0.22 -6.07 12.36
CA GLU A 114 -0.11 -7.43 11.95
C GLU A 114 -0.44 -7.50 10.46
N ASP A 115 -1.23 -6.56 9.92
CA ASP A 115 -1.52 -6.49 8.48
C ASP A 115 -0.24 -6.26 7.66
N ALA A 116 0.64 -5.37 8.11
CA ALA A 116 1.90 -5.08 7.44
C ALA A 116 2.81 -6.32 7.38
N ILE A 117 2.96 -7.03 8.50
CA ILE A 117 3.73 -8.27 8.59
C ILE A 117 3.12 -9.38 7.74
N GLN A 118 1.80 -9.56 7.81
CA GLN A 118 1.09 -10.57 7.04
C GLN A 118 1.23 -10.33 5.54
N ALA A 119 1.06 -9.09 5.09
CA ALA A 119 1.29 -8.73 3.69
C ALA A 119 2.74 -9.03 3.27
N CYS A 120 3.73 -8.59 4.05
CA CYS A 120 5.14 -8.83 3.75
C CYS A 120 5.49 -10.33 3.68
N ARG A 121 5.07 -11.12 4.67
CA ARG A 121 5.30 -12.58 4.68
C ARG A 121 4.73 -13.25 3.43
N THR A 122 3.52 -12.86 3.01
CA THR A 122 2.91 -13.40 1.80
C THR A 122 3.62 -12.93 0.53
N ILE A 123 4.02 -11.66 0.47
CA ILE A 123 4.77 -11.09 -0.66
C ILE A 123 6.10 -11.81 -0.87
N LEU A 124 6.76 -12.20 0.23
CA LEU A 124 8.05 -12.90 0.23
C LEU A 124 7.97 -14.37 -0.18
N THR A 125 6.79 -14.92 -0.43
CA THR A 125 6.67 -16.30 -0.91
C THR A 125 7.16 -16.41 -2.37
N ASP A 126 7.78 -17.54 -2.70
CA ASP A 126 8.29 -17.80 -4.07
C ASP A 126 7.20 -17.65 -5.14
N GLU A 127 5.96 -18.03 -4.82
CA GLU A 127 4.83 -17.90 -5.72
C GLU A 127 4.52 -16.43 -6.06
N VAL A 128 4.49 -15.56 -5.06
CA VAL A 128 4.21 -14.13 -5.27
C VAL A 128 5.38 -13.43 -5.95
N LEU A 129 6.62 -13.73 -5.53
CA LEU A 129 7.81 -13.17 -6.16
C LEU A 129 7.90 -13.56 -7.64
N ALA A 130 7.63 -14.83 -7.98
CA ALA A 130 7.58 -15.30 -9.35
C ALA A 130 6.45 -14.63 -10.16
N ARG A 131 5.25 -14.51 -9.58
CA ARG A 131 4.10 -13.85 -10.21
C ARG A 131 4.42 -12.44 -10.69
N PHE A 132 5.16 -11.66 -9.89
CA PHE A 132 5.53 -10.29 -10.22
C PHE A 132 6.94 -10.16 -10.81
N SER A 133 7.63 -11.28 -11.06
CA SER A 133 9.02 -11.29 -11.54
C SER A 133 9.95 -10.43 -10.67
N VAL A 134 9.81 -10.52 -9.35
CA VAL A 134 10.64 -9.79 -8.38
C VAL A 134 11.83 -10.65 -7.96
N ASP A 135 13.01 -10.02 -7.86
CA ASP A 135 14.24 -10.63 -7.39
C ASP A 135 14.21 -10.73 -5.84
N PRO A 136 14.23 -11.94 -5.24
CA PRO A 136 14.25 -12.10 -3.78
C PRO A 136 15.46 -11.43 -3.12
N GLY A 137 16.57 -11.24 -3.86
CA GLY A 137 17.76 -10.55 -3.35
C GLY A 137 17.70 -9.03 -3.44
N ARG A 138 16.61 -8.44 -3.96
CA ARG A 138 16.48 -6.99 -4.21
C ARG A 138 15.13 -6.45 -3.76
N LEU A 139 14.81 -6.66 -2.50
CA LEU A 139 13.59 -6.21 -1.84
C LEU A 139 13.88 -5.08 -0.86
N ALA A 140 12.94 -4.15 -0.75
CA ALA A 140 12.95 -3.09 0.24
C ALA A 140 11.56 -2.88 0.84
N VAL A 141 11.52 -2.40 2.09
CA VAL A 141 10.31 -1.85 2.72
C VAL A 141 10.46 -0.33 2.82
N SER A 142 9.37 0.39 2.66
CA SER A 142 9.35 1.85 2.65
C SER A 142 8.03 2.38 3.18
N GLY A 143 8.01 3.64 3.63
CA GLY A 143 6.81 4.31 4.07
C GLY A 143 7.08 5.71 4.62
N ASP A 144 6.04 6.53 4.71
CA ASP A 144 6.10 7.88 5.26
C ASP A 144 5.36 7.97 6.60
N SER A 145 5.86 8.80 7.54
CA SER A 145 5.19 9.07 8.81
C SER A 145 4.83 7.76 9.56
N ALA A 146 3.55 7.52 9.84
CA ALA A 146 3.05 6.30 10.46
C ALA A 146 3.36 5.01 9.64
N GLY A 147 3.36 5.11 8.31
CA GLY A 147 3.80 4.04 7.43
C GLY A 147 5.32 3.81 7.48
N GLY A 148 6.10 4.88 7.69
CA GLY A 148 7.53 4.78 7.95
C GLY A 148 7.84 4.06 9.27
N ASN A 149 7.01 4.26 10.30
CA ASN A 149 7.08 3.48 11.53
C ASN A 149 6.80 1.98 11.27
N LEU A 150 5.75 1.66 10.51
CA LEU A 150 5.46 0.26 10.12
C LEU A 150 6.60 -0.36 9.32
N ALA A 151 7.15 0.36 8.33
CA ALA A 151 8.27 -0.10 7.53
C ALA A 151 9.50 -0.43 8.40
N ALA A 152 9.85 0.46 9.34
CA ALA A 152 10.95 0.25 10.25
C ALA A 152 10.73 -0.96 11.17
N ALA A 153 9.51 -1.15 11.68
CA ALA A 153 9.17 -2.28 12.54
C ALA A 153 9.19 -3.61 11.79
N VAL A 154 8.62 -3.66 10.57
CA VAL A 154 8.63 -4.86 9.71
C VAL A 154 10.06 -5.28 9.34
N ALA A 155 10.96 -4.32 9.13
CA ALA A 155 12.35 -4.61 8.78
C ALA A 155 13.15 -5.30 9.90
N GLN A 156 12.62 -5.39 11.12
CA GLN A 156 13.25 -6.09 12.25
C GLN A 156 12.83 -7.56 12.38
N GLU A 157 11.88 -8.02 11.57
CA GLU A 157 11.32 -9.38 11.59
C GLU A 157 11.95 -10.29 10.53
#